data_AF-A0A8S2M1J4-F1
#
_entry.id   AF-A0A8S2M1J4-F1
#
_cell.length_a   1.000
_cell.length_b   1.000
_cell.length_c   1.000
_cell.angle_alpha   90.00
_cell.angle_beta   90.00
_cell.angle_gamma   90.00
#
_symmetry.space_group_name_H-M   'P 1'
#
loop_
_entity.id
_entity.type
_entity.pdbx_description
1 polymer ?
#
loop_
_entity_poly.entity_id
_entity_poly.type
_entity_poly.pdbx_seq_one_letter_code
_entity_poly.pdbx_strand_id
1 'polypeptide(L)'
;IATDAQVPIVPLFLSNVDEMRWNPTLWLWNRLGLGRLFTYIIDLNIPFISHFIILLASTAWFLVTFIQIPIPAKITLHIGDPVQFDALHDSIDSVVKQAKHDLQALIDRHQPYGKSYTNAVRERFECLIQYWRKRVM
;
A
#
# COMPACT_ATOMS: atom_id res chain seq x y z
N ILE A 1 -23.39 9.58 4.42
CA ILE A 1 -23.19 9.09 5.81
C ILE A 1 -22.31 10.04 6.60
N ALA A 2 -21.05 10.30 6.21
CA ALA A 2 -20.20 11.25 6.93
C ALA A 2 -20.60 12.72 6.69
N THR A 3 -20.89 13.08 5.44
CA THR A 3 -21.44 14.39 5.06
C THR A 3 -22.80 14.65 5.71
N ASP A 4 -23.69 13.66 5.68
CA ASP A 4 -25.03 13.75 6.27
C ASP A 4 -24.99 13.89 7.80
N ALA A 5 -23.98 13.31 8.46
CA ALA A 5 -23.77 13.39 9.90
C ALA A 5 -22.91 14.60 10.32
N GLN A 6 -22.46 15.43 9.36
CA GLN A 6 -21.57 16.57 9.60
C GLN A 6 -20.31 16.21 10.42
N VAL A 7 -19.79 15.00 10.21
CA VAL A 7 -18.57 14.54 10.89
C VAL A 7 -17.34 14.71 10.00
N PRO A 8 -16.20 15.14 10.57
CA PRO A 8 -14.97 15.30 9.81
C PRO A 8 -14.48 13.96 9.27
N ILE A 9 -13.96 13.98 8.05
CA ILE A 9 -13.30 12.82 7.44
C ILE A 9 -11.82 12.91 7.76
N VAL A 10 -11.25 11.89 8.41
CA VAL A 10 -9.82 11.87 8.79
C VAL A 10 -9.09 10.86 7.91
N PRO A 11 -8.08 11.28 7.11
CA PRO A 11 -7.30 10.37 6.30
C PRO A 11 -6.36 9.54 7.18
N LEU A 12 -6.39 8.22 7.00
CA LEU A 12 -5.57 7.27 7.72
C LEU A 12 -4.72 6.47 6.74
N PHE A 13 -3.42 6.35 7.03
CA PHE A 13 -2.48 5.61 6.20
C PHE A 13 -1.58 4.74 7.07
N LEU A 14 -1.49 3.44 6.74
CA LEU A 14 -0.56 2.52 7.39
C LEU A 14 0.66 2.32 6.47
N SER A 15 1.83 2.77 6.91
CA SER A 15 3.07 2.52 6.18
C SER A 15 3.65 1.15 6.55
N ASN A 16 4.38 0.55 5.60
CA ASN A 16 5.16 -0.69 5.76
C ASN A 16 4.37 -1.99 6.01
N VAL A 17 3.04 -1.99 5.80
CA VAL A 17 2.19 -3.18 6.02
C VAL A 17 2.57 -4.33 5.08
N ASP A 18 2.78 -4.01 3.81
CA ASP A 18 3.11 -5.02 2.79
C ASP A 18 4.56 -5.49 2.91
N GLU A 19 5.44 -4.64 3.42
CA GLU A 19 6.86 -4.90 3.63
C GLU A 19 7.12 -5.89 4.78
N MET A 20 6.11 -6.22 5.59
CA MET A 20 6.20 -7.23 6.65
C MET A 20 6.39 -8.65 6.11
N ARG A 21 6.02 -8.90 4.86
CA ARG A 21 6.08 -10.23 4.25
C ARG A 21 6.75 -10.13 2.90
N TRP A 22 8.02 -10.51 2.85
CA TRP A 22 8.69 -10.61 1.57
C TRP A 22 8.29 -11.91 0.89
N ASN A 23 7.75 -11.79 -0.32
CA ASN A 23 7.46 -12.92 -1.16
C ASN A 23 8.42 -12.91 -2.36
N PRO A 24 9.43 -13.80 -2.41
CA PRO A 24 10.43 -13.80 -3.47
C PRO A 24 9.82 -14.02 -4.85
N THR A 25 8.78 -14.86 -4.94
CA THR A 25 8.09 -15.13 -6.21
C THR A 25 7.35 -13.90 -6.72
N LEU A 26 6.63 -13.18 -5.86
CA LEU A 26 5.96 -11.93 -6.25
C LEU A 26 6.95 -10.82 -6.58
N TRP A 27 8.05 -10.73 -5.83
CA TRP A 27 9.13 -9.79 -6.12
C TRP A 27 9.70 -10.03 -7.52
N LEU A 28 10.00 -11.30 -7.86
CA LEU A 28 10.50 -11.68 -9.17
C LEU A 28 9.45 -11.42 -10.27
N TRP A 29 8.19 -11.80 -10.03
CA TRP A 29 7.08 -11.58 -10.94
C TRP A 29 6.91 -10.10 -11.31
N ASN A 30 6.96 -9.22 -10.31
CA ASN A 30 6.90 -7.77 -10.50
C ASN A 30 8.15 -7.24 -11.20
N ARG A 31 9.33 -7.75 -10.87
CA ARG A 31 10.59 -7.37 -11.51
C ARG A 31 10.61 -7.71 -13.01
N LEU A 32 10.01 -8.84 -13.38
CA LEU A 32 9.86 -9.28 -14.77
C LEU A 32 8.69 -8.59 -15.51
N GLY A 33 7.90 -7.76 -14.83
CA GLY A 33 6.76 -7.06 -15.43
C GLY A 33 5.59 -7.97 -15.80
N LEU A 34 5.56 -9.21 -15.30
CA LEU A 34 4.54 -10.21 -15.63
C LEU A 34 3.13 -9.80 -15.17
N GLY A 35 3.02 -8.90 -14.19
CA GLY A 35 1.76 -8.29 -13.81
C GLY A 35 1.11 -7.51 -14.96
N ARG A 36 1.90 -6.76 -15.75
CA ARG A 36 1.39 -6.02 -16.92
C ARG A 36 0.92 -6.97 -18.01
N LEU A 37 1.66 -8.07 -18.22
CA LEU A 37 1.29 -9.11 -19.17
C LEU A 37 -0.02 -9.79 -18.75
N PHE A 38 -0.16 -10.12 -17.47
CA PHE A 38 -1.39 -10.70 -16.93
C PHE A 38 -2.58 -9.77 -17.16
N THR A 39 -2.47 -8.48 -16.80
CA THR A 39 -3.54 -7.51 -17.03
C THR A 39 -3.89 -7.40 -18.51
N TYR A 40 -2.89 -7.29 -19.39
CA TYR A 40 -3.11 -7.26 -20.83
C TYR A 40 -3.87 -8.49 -21.34
N ILE A 41 -3.54 -9.69 -20.86
CA ILE A 41 -4.22 -10.92 -21.28
C ILE A 41 -5.67 -10.96 -20.79
N ILE A 42 -5.93 -10.50 -19.56
CA ILE A 42 -7.30 -10.40 -19.03
C ILE A 42 -8.11 -9.35 -19.79
N ASP A 43 -7.50 -8.24 -20.18
CA ASP A 43 -8.14 -7.16 -20.93
C ASP A 43 -8.54 -7.57 -22.36
N LEU A 44 -7.97 -8.65 -22.91
CA LEU A 44 -8.44 -9.25 -24.17
C LEU A 44 -9.89 -9.78 -24.07
N ASN A 45 -10.41 -9.97 -22.85
CA ASN A 45 -11.80 -10.29 -22.55
C ASN A 45 -12.35 -11.52 -23.30
N ILE A 46 -11.49 -12.51 -23.56
CA ILE A 46 -11.91 -13.80 -24.11
C ILE A 46 -12.49 -14.61 -22.95
N PRO A 47 -13.79 -14.94 -22.92
CA PRO A 47 -14.45 -15.39 -21.69
C PRO A 47 -13.81 -16.65 -21.10
N PHE A 48 -13.61 -17.68 -21.92
CA PHE A 48 -13.05 -18.95 -21.45
C PHE A 48 -11.59 -18.83 -20.98
N ILE A 49 -10.77 -18.11 -21.75
CA ILE A 49 -9.34 -17.94 -21.46
C ILE A 49 -9.16 -17.09 -20.19
N SER A 50 -9.89 -16.00 -20.06
CA SER A 50 -9.76 -15.08 -18.92
C SER A 50 -10.15 -15.79 -17.61
N HIS A 51 -11.25 -16.55 -17.61
CA HIS A 51 -11.67 -17.32 -16.42
C HIS A 51 -10.64 -18.39 -16.05
N PHE A 52 -10.14 -19.15 -17.03
CA PHE A 52 -9.12 -20.17 -16.79
C PHE A 52 -7.82 -19.57 -16.24
N ILE A 53 -7.36 -18.45 -16.80
CA ILE A 53 -6.16 -17.75 -16.36
C ILE A 53 -6.34 -17.18 -14.95
N ILE A 54 -7.50 -16.61 -14.62
CA ILE A 54 -7.80 -16.14 -13.26
C ILE A 54 -7.75 -17.30 -12.26
N LEU A 55 -8.32 -18.46 -12.60
CA LEU A 55 -8.28 -19.64 -11.73
C LEU A 55 -6.84 -20.12 -11.49
N LEU A 56 -6.04 -20.21 -12.56
CA LEU A 56 -4.65 -20.64 -12.48
C LEU A 56 -3.79 -19.63 -11.71
N ALA A 57 -3.99 -18.34 -11.94
CA ALA A 57 -3.32 -17.27 -11.21
C ALA A 57 -3.71 -17.26 -9.73
N SER A 58 -4.99 -17.45 -9.40
CA SER A 58 -5.47 -17.53 -8.01
C SER A 58 -4.88 -18.73 -7.28
N THR A 59 -4.80 -19.89 -7.96
CA THR A 59 -4.19 -21.11 -7.41
C THR A 59 -2.69 -20.91 -7.20
N ALA A 60 -1.98 -20.38 -8.20
CA ALA A 60 -0.56 -20.06 -8.09
C ALA A 60 -0.30 -19.06 -6.97
N TRP A 61 -1.13 -18.01 -6.85
CA TRP A 61 -1.06 -17.03 -5.78
C TRP A 61 -1.22 -17.67 -4.42
N PHE A 62 -2.23 -18.53 -4.24
CA PHE A 62 -2.45 -19.28 -3.01
C PHE A 62 -1.24 -20.13 -2.64
N LEU A 63 -0.68 -20.90 -3.58
CA LEU A 63 0.52 -21.71 -3.34
C LEU A 63 1.74 -20.84 -2.95
N VAL A 64 1.89 -19.69 -3.60
CA VAL A 64 3.00 -18.75 -3.34
C VAL A 64 2.88 -18.07 -1.97
N THR A 65 1.70 -18.00 -1.35
CA THR A 65 1.54 -17.44 0.01
C THR A 65 2.28 -18.23 1.08
N PHE A 66 2.52 -19.53 0.87
CA PHE A 66 3.28 -20.37 1.81
C PHE A 66 4.80 -20.11 1.81
N ILE A 67 5.31 -19.39 0.80
CA ILE A 67 6.75 -19.09 0.65
C ILE A 67 7.07 -17.67 1.20
N GLN A 68 6.15 -17.07 1.96
CA GLN A 68 6.33 -15.73 2.51
C GLN A 68 7.35 -15.75 3.66
N ILE A 69 8.39 -14.94 3.55
CA ILE A 69 9.38 -14.76 4.60
C ILE A 69 8.97 -13.53 5.43
N PRO A 70 8.76 -13.67 6.75
CA PRO A 70 8.44 -12.54 7.60
C PRO A 70 9.67 -11.63 7.69
N ILE A 71 9.46 -10.35 7.39
CA ILE A 71 10.48 -9.31 7.51
C ILE A 71 10.12 -8.44 8.72
N PRO A 72 11.08 -8.12 9.59
CA PRO A 72 10.85 -7.28 10.75
C PRO A 72 10.71 -5.80 10.32
N ALA A 73 9.60 -5.46 9.68
CA ALA A 73 9.22 -4.10 9.35
C ALA A 73 8.44 -3.44 10.51
N LYS A 74 8.63 -2.15 10.71
CA LYS A 74 7.80 -1.37 11.64
C LYS A 74 6.60 -0.80 10.88
N ILE A 75 5.40 -1.28 11.21
CA ILE A 75 4.16 -0.64 10.75
C ILE A 75 3.99 0.68 11.51
N THR A 76 3.69 1.76 10.80
CA THR A 76 3.36 3.04 11.42
C THR A 76 2.02 3.52 10.90
N LEU A 77 1.09 3.84 11.81
CA LEU A 77 -0.17 4.51 11.47
C LEU A 77 0.07 6.02 11.43
N HIS A 78 -0.20 6.61 10.28
CA HIS A 78 -0.20 8.05 10.06
C HIS A 78 -1.64 8.54 10.02
N ILE A 79 -1.92 9.56 10.80
CA ILE A 79 -3.22 10.22 10.89
C ILE A 79 -3.01 11.62 10.33
N GLY A 80 -3.66 11.92 9.21
CA GLY A 80 -3.59 13.25 8.62
C GLY A 80 -4.62 14.20 9.22
N ASP A 81 -4.59 15.44 8.75
CA ASP A 81 -5.53 16.46 9.20
C ASP A 81 -6.96 16.15 8.74
N PRO A 82 -7.98 16.50 9.55
CA PRO A 82 -9.37 16.36 9.13
C PRO A 82 -9.66 17.15 7.86
N VAL A 83 -10.30 16.51 6.88
CA VAL A 83 -10.81 17.18 5.69
C VAL A 83 -11.93 18.11 6.12
N GLN A 84 -11.71 19.40 5.93
CA GLN A 84 -12.74 20.41 6.16
C GLN A 84 -13.66 20.47 4.95
N PHE A 85 -14.96 20.36 5.19
CA PHE A 85 -16.00 20.54 4.18
C PHE A 85 -17.22 21.16 4.83
N ASP A 86 -17.96 21.94 4.06
CA ASP A 86 -19.25 22.49 4.45
C ASP A 86 -20.37 21.65 3.82
N ALA A 87 -21.09 20.91 4.65
CA ALA A 87 -22.18 20.03 4.20
C ALA A 87 -23.31 20.77 3.47
N LEU A 88 -23.43 22.10 3.61
CA LEU A 88 -24.46 22.91 2.95
C LEU A 88 -24.02 23.42 1.56
N HIS A 89 -22.72 23.57 1.33
CA HIS A 89 -22.19 24.24 0.14
C HIS A 89 -21.34 23.33 -0.75
N ASP A 90 -20.71 22.30 -0.17
CA ASP A 90 -19.85 21.39 -0.91
C ASP A 90 -20.63 20.22 -1.51
N SER A 91 -20.30 19.88 -2.76
CA SER A 91 -20.82 18.67 -3.39
C SER A 91 -20.10 17.44 -2.84
N ILE A 92 -20.78 16.31 -2.80
CA ILE A 92 -20.17 15.05 -2.36
C ILE A 92 -18.91 14.72 -3.19
N ASP A 93 -18.96 14.97 -4.50
CA ASP A 93 -17.83 14.73 -5.40
C ASP A 93 -16.61 15.61 -5.08
N SER A 94 -16.82 16.88 -4.66
CA SER A 94 -15.71 17.75 -4.27
C SER A 94 -15.06 17.26 -2.97
N VAL A 95 -15.87 16.87 -1.98
CA VAL A 95 -15.39 16.31 -0.71
C VAL A 95 -14.60 15.01 -0.93
N VAL A 96 -15.11 14.11 -1.77
CA VAL A 96 -14.42 12.85 -2.11
C VAL A 96 -13.10 13.12 -2.82
N LYS A 97 -13.09 14.07 -3.77
CA LYS A 97 -11.87 14.45 -4.50
C LYS A 97 -10.81 15.03 -3.56
N GLN A 98 -11.23 15.89 -2.63
CA GLN A 98 -10.35 16.47 -1.62
C GLN A 98 -9.80 15.41 -0.66
N ALA A 99 -10.65 14.54 -0.11
CA ALA A 99 -10.21 13.47 0.77
C ALA A 99 -9.23 12.51 0.09
N LYS A 100 -9.44 12.20 -1.20
CA LYS A 100 -8.51 11.41 -2.01
C LYS A 100 -7.17 12.11 -2.19
N HIS A 101 -7.21 13.41 -2.48
CA HIS A 101 -6.00 14.23 -2.63
C HIS A 101 -5.19 14.26 -1.33
N ASP A 102 -5.84 14.50 -0.19
CA ASP A 102 -5.17 14.63 1.11
C ASP A 102 -4.61 13.30 1.61
N LEU A 103 -5.33 12.21 1.37
CA LEU A 103 -4.81 10.86 1.62
C LEU A 103 -3.58 10.57 0.76
N GLN A 104 -3.61 10.91 -0.54
CA GLN A 104 -2.46 10.71 -1.42
C GLN A 104 -1.27 11.56 -0.98
N ALA A 105 -1.49 12.82 -0.59
CA ALA A 105 -0.44 13.69 -0.06
C ALA A 105 0.17 13.13 1.23
N LEU A 106 -0.63 12.52 2.10
CA LEU A 106 -0.16 11.83 3.31
C LEU A 106 0.70 10.61 2.97
N ILE A 107 0.30 9.83 1.96
CA ILE A 107 1.08 8.68 1.44
C ILE A 107 2.41 9.18 0.88
N ASP A 108 2.40 10.16 -0.01
CA ASP A 108 3.60 10.66 -0.70
C ASP A 108 4.60 11.28 0.29
N ARG A 109 4.10 11.91 1.36
CA ARG A 109 4.94 12.47 2.44
C ARG A 109 5.67 11.37 3.22
N HIS A 110 5.03 10.24 3.48
CA HIS A 110 5.56 9.18 4.35
C HIS A 110 6.14 7.97 3.61
N GLN A 111 5.86 7.82 2.31
CA GLN A 111 6.44 6.79 1.42
C GLN A 111 6.73 7.35 0.01
N PRO A 112 7.62 8.35 -0.13
CA PRO A 112 7.86 9.05 -1.41
C PRO A 112 8.44 8.15 -2.53
N TYR A 113 9.17 7.09 -2.15
CA TYR A 113 9.74 6.13 -3.09
C TYR A 113 8.88 4.88 -3.29
N GLY A 114 7.65 4.91 -2.74
CA GLY A 114 6.78 3.75 -2.67
C GLY A 114 7.32 2.64 -1.77
N LYS A 115 6.87 1.43 -2.05
CA LYS A 115 7.14 0.26 -1.22
C LYS A 115 8.60 -0.20 -1.30
N SER A 116 9.25 -0.33 -0.14
CA SER A 116 10.67 -0.68 -0.08
C SER A 116 11.03 -1.47 1.19
N TYR A 117 11.30 -2.77 1.02
CA TYR A 117 11.69 -3.66 2.11
C TYR A 117 12.95 -3.18 2.85
N THR A 118 13.92 -2.64 2.14
CA THR A 118 15.18 -2.18 2.74
C THR A 118 14.98 -0.95 3.64
N ASN A 119 14.13 -0.02 3.21
CA ASN A 119 13.78 1.16 4.00
C ASN A 119 12.98 0.76 5.24
N ALA A 120 12.00 -0.14 5.10
CA ALA A 120 11.19 -0.62 6.22
C ALA A 120 12.03 -1.35 7.29
N VAL A 121 13.02 -2.15 6.87
CA VAL A 121 13.97 -2.79 7.80
C VAL A 121 14.90 -1.76 8.44
N ARG A 122 15.41 -0.80 7.67
CA ARG A 122 16.26 0.28 8.21
C ARG A 122 15.53 1.08 9.28
N GLU A 123 14.30 1.52 9.02
CA GLU A 123 13.46 2.24 9.98
C GLU A 123 13.25 1.46 11.27
N ARG A 124 13.08 0.14 11.19
CA ARG A 124 12.95 -0.71 12.37
C ARG A 124 14.21 -0.69 13.25
N PHE A 125 15.39 -0.71 12.64
CA PHE A 125 16.67 -0.82 13.36
C PHE A 125 17.40 0.50 13.58
N GLU A 126 16.83 1.63 13.15
CA GLU A 126 17.49 2.94 13.23
C GLU A 126 17.89 3.32 14.66
N CYS A 127 17.02 3.08 15.64
CA CYS A 127 17.33 3.33 17.06
C CYS A 127 18.56 2.54 17.54
N LEU A 128 18.68 1.28 17.12
CA LEU A 128 19.81 0.42 17.47
C LEU A 128 21.09 0.92 16.79
N ILE A 129 21.01 1.30 15.52
CA ILE A 129 22.15 1.88 14.77
C ILE A 129 22.63 3.18 15.44
N GLN A 130 21.71 4.05 15.84
CA GLN A 130 22.04 5.30 16.54
C GLN A 130 22.68 5.04 17.91
N TYR A 131 22.16 4.07 18.68
CA TYR A 131 22.75 3.67 19.96
C TYR A 131 24.20 3.20 19.82
N TRP A 132 24.48 2.32 18.86
CA TRP A 132 25.84 1.83 18.63
C TRP A 132 26.80 2.91 18.14
N ARG A 133 26.34 3.82 17.26
CA ARG A 133 27.17 4.96 16.79
C ARG A 133 27.63 5.86 17.94
N LYS A 134 26.79 6.10 18.94
CA LYS A 134 27.13 6.93 20.11
C LYS A 134 28.09 6.26 21.09
N ARG A 135 28.30 4.94 20.99
CA ARG A 135 29.13 4.17 21.93
C ARG A 135 30.55 3.90 21.40
N VAL A 136 30.76 4.05 20.09
CA VAL A 136 32.02 3.80 19.40
C VAL A 136 32.81 5.11 19.13
N MET A 137 32.15 6.27 19.28
CA MET A 137 32.80 7.60 19.38
C MET A 137 33.01 7.95 20.85
#